data_AF-A0A7X6TCF0-F1
#
_entry.id   AF-A0A7X6TCF0-F1
#
_cell.length_a   1.000
_cell.length_b   1.000
_cell.length_c   1.000
_cell.angle_alpha   90.00
_cell.angle_beta   90.00
_cell.angle_gamma   90.00
#
_symmetry.space_group_name_H-M   'P 1'
#
loop_
_entity.id
_entity.type
_entity.pdbx_description
1 polymer ?
#
loop_
_entity_poly.entity_id
_entity_poly.type
_entity_poly.pdbx_seq_one_letter_code
_entity_poly.pdbx_strand_id
1 'polypeptide(L)'
;KLKIGFALGIFAIFGIIRYRTEQVPIREMTYLFTITAISVINALSVQMSYTQMVATNLIIILVIWGLETSRWLKHTSSKMVLYDRIQLILPEKEPELIADLKKRTGLDILRIEIGHIDFSRDIAFIKVYYESDREDMNTVDNVTRFPKWSNE
;
A
#
# COMPACT_ATOMS: atom_id res chain seq x y z
N LYS A 1 -11.46 -29.90 26.32
CA LYS A 1 -10.04 -29.51 26.54
C LYS A 1 -9.35 -28.86 25.32
N LEU A 2 -9.99 -28.79 24.13
CA LEU A 2 -9.45 -28.16 22.91
C LEU A 2 -9.19 -26.63 23.01
N LYS A 3 -9.89 -25.92 23.91
CA LYS A 3 -9.92 -24.44 23.97
C LYS A 3 -8.60 -23.78 24.40
N ILE A 4 -7.80 -24.45 25.24
CA ILE A 4 -6.56 -23.88 25.79
C ILE A 4 -5.42 -23.93 24.77
N GLY A 5 -5.24 -25.04 24.05
CA GLY A 5 -4.22 -25.15 23.00
C GLY A 5 -4.47 -24.19 21.83
N PHE A 6 -5.74 -23.91 21.54
CA PHE A 6 -6.13 -22.91 20.56
C PHE A 6 -5.73 -21.48 20.95
N ALA A 7 -6.09 -21.07 22.18
CA ALA A 7 -5.72 -19.75 22.70
C ALA A 7 -4.19 -19.58 22.78
N LEU A 8 -3.47 -20.64 23.13
CA LEU A 8 -2.01 -20.66 23.17
C LEU A 8 -1.38 -20.48 21.77
N GLY A 9 -1.92 -21.14 20.74
CA GLY A 9 -1.42 -21.03 19.36
C GLY A 9 -1.61 -19.63 18.77
N ILE A 10 -2.80 -19.03 18.95
CA ILE A 10 -3.07 -17.65 18.53
C ILE A 10 -2.17 -16.66 19.28
N PHE A 11 -2.00 -16.85 20.59
CA PHE A 11 -1.11 -16.03 21.40
C PHE A 11 0.36 -16.13 20.95
N ALA A 12 0.83 -17.31 20.58
CA ALA A 12 2.18 -17.52 20.06
C ALA A 12 2.41 -16.80 18.72
N ILE A 13 1.44 -16.88 17.78
CA ILE A 13 1.50 -16.18 16.50
C ILE A 13 1.58 -14.67 16.71
N PHE A 14 0.70 -14.10 17.56
CA PHE A 14 0.75 -12.67 17.87
C PHE A 14 2.01 -12.28 18.64
N GLY A 15 2.55 -13.15 19.48
CA GLY A 15 3.84 -12.97 20.14
C GLY A 15 4.97 -12.82 19.14
N ILE A 16 5.12 -13.76 18.20
CA ILE A 16 6.15 -13.72 17.15
C ILE A 16 6.02 -12.45 16.31
N ILE A 17 4.79 -12.11 15.89
CA ILE A 17 4.50 -10.90 15.12
C ILE A 17 4.88 -9.63 15.88
N ARG A 18 4.74 -9.60 17.20
CA ARG A 18 5.07 -8.45 18.04
C ARG A 18 6.58 -8.22 18.17
N TYR A 19 7.38 -9.28 18.07
CA TYR A 19 8.84 -9.19 18.27
C TYR A 19 9.65 -8.97 16.99
N ARG A 20 8.99 -8.91 15.84
CA ARG A 20 9.69 -8.58 14.60
C ARG A 20 10.07 -7.09 14.59
N THR A 21 11.24 -6.78 14.06
CA THR A 21 11.78 -5.42 13.98
C THR A 21 11.22 -4.62 12.80
N GLU A 22 10.76 -5.31 11.75
CA GLU A 22 10.22 -4.67 10.54
C GLU A 22 8.69 -4.58 10.54
N GLN A 23 8.15 -3.51 9.97
CA GLN A 23 6.71 -3.37 9.79
C GLN A 23 6.24 -4.24 8.61
N VAL A 24 5.76 -5.46 8.89
CA VAL A 24 5.00 -6.28 7.92
C VAL A 24 3.83 -5.44 7.38
N PRO A 25 3.72 -5.36 6.05
CA PRO A 25 2.62 -4.72 5.35
C PRO A 25 1.24 -5.20 5.81
N ILE A 26 0.25 -4.32 5.74
CA ILE A 26 -1.14 -4.62 6.11
C ILE A 26 -1.68 -5.87 5.38
N ARG A 27 -1.30 -6.07 4.10
CA ARG A 27 -1.69 -7.24 3.30
C ARG A 27 -1.24 -8.57 3.91
N GLU A 28 0.01 -8.65 4.33
CA GLU A 28 0.58 -9.85 4.94
C GLU A 28 -0.06 -10.16 6.30
N MET A 29 -0.40 -9.13 7.08
CA MET A 29 -1.16 -9.31 8.33
C MET A 29 -2.56 -9.88 8.08
N THR A 30 -3.26 -9.41 7.04
CA THR A 30 -4.58 -9.93 6.68
C THR A 30 -4.54 -11.37 6.18
N TYR A 31 -3.51 -11.77 5.42
CA TYR A 31 -3.35 -13.18 5.01
C TYR A 31 -3.10 -14.08 6.21
N LEU A 32 -2.25 -13.67 7.14
CA LEU A 32 -1.98 -14.45 8.35
C LEU A 32 -3.25 -14.65 9.20
N PHE A 33 -4.07 -13.60 9.34
CA PHE A 33 -5.33 -13.71 10.06
C PHE A 33 -6.31 -14.65 9.35
N THR A 34 -6.37 -14.58 8.02
CA THR A 34 -7.24 -15.41 7.18
C THR A 34 -6.84 -16.89 7.22
N ILE A 35 -5.56 -17.20 7.07
CA ILE A 35 -5.03 -18.57 7.18
C ILE A 35 -5.27 -19.14 8.58
N THR A 36 -5.10 -18.31 9.62
CA THR A 36 -5.42 -18.69 10.99
C THR A 36 -6.90 -19.04 11.10
N ALA A 37 -7.80 -18.19 10.61
CA ALA A 37 -9.25 -18.43 10.60
C ALA A 37 -9.64 -19.74 9.89
N ILE A 38 -9.09 -20.00 8.69
CA ILE A 38 -9.33 -21.24 7.94
C ILE A 38 -8.85 -22.45 8.74
N SER A 39 -7.68 -22.36 9.36
CA SER A 39 -7.14 -23.42 10.21
C SER A 39 -8.03 -23.71 11.41
N VAL A 40 -8.64 -22.68 12.02
CA VAL A 40 -9.62 -22.83 13.12
C VAL A 40 -10.86 -23.55 12.64
N ILE A 41 -11.43 -23.11 11.51
CA ILE A 41 -12.64 -23.69 10.93
C ILE A 41 -12.43 -25.18 10.64
N ASN A 42 -11.28 -25.53 10.05
CA ASN A 42 -10.89 -26.91 9.77
C ASN A 42 -10.71 -27.74 11.06
N ALA A 43 -10.04 -27.18 12.08
CA ALA A 43 -9.86 -27.85 13.37
C ALA A 43 -11.17 -28.10 14.13
N LEU A 44 -12.21 -27.29 13.88
CA LEU A 44 -13.53 -27.42 14.49
C LEU A 44 -14.49 -28.30 13.67
N SER A 45 -14.21 -28.55 12.39
CA SER A 45 -15.10 -29.30 11.49
C SER A 45 -15.03 -30.82 11.63
N VAL A 46 -14.51 -31.34 12.75
CA VAL A 46 -14.32 -32.79 13.03
C VAL A 46 -15.64 -33.59 12.97
N GLN A 47 -16.79 -32.92 13.09
CA GLN A 47 -18.13 -33.54 13.06
C GLN A 47 -18.85 -33.36 11.71
N MET A 48 -18.26 -32.66 10.74
CA MET A 48 -18.84 -32.42 9.42
C MET A 48 -18.41 -33.48 8.40
N SER A 49 -19.25 -33.69 7.38
CA SER A 49 -18.85 -34.50 6.23
C SER A 49 -17.68 -33.84 5.50
N TYR A 50 -16.73 -34.65 5.01
CA TYR A 50 -15.57 -34.18 4.24
C TYR A 50 -15.99 -33.29 3.06
N THR A 51 -17.13 -33.57 2.42
CA THR A 51 -17.67 -32.77 1.32
C THR A 51 -18.03 -31.34 1.76
N GLN A 52 -18.63 -31.19 2.95
CA GLN A 52 -19.01 -29.88 3.48
C GLN A 52 -17.77 -29.06 3.87
N MET A 53 -16.75 -29.72 4.47
CA MET A 53 -15.48 -29.08 4.81
C MET A 53 -14.76 -28.54 3.57
N VAL A 54 -14.66 -29.35 2.51
CA VAL A 54 -14.05 -28.94 1.25
C VAL A 54 -14.83 -27.78 0.63
N ALA A 55 -16.16 -27.85 0.59
CA ALA A 55 -16.99 -26.79 0.03
C ALA A 55 -16.79 -25.45 0.77
N THR A 56 -16.77 -25.45 2.11
CA THR A 56 -16.53 -24.23 2.90
C THR A 56 -15.16 -23.62 2.64
N ASN A 57 -14.10 -24.44 2.60
CA ASN A 57 -12.75 -23.93 2.29
C ASN A 57 -12.68 -23.35 0.86
N LEU A 58 -13.32 -24.00 -0.10
CA LEU A 58 -13.36 -23.55 -1.50
C LEU A 58 -14.08 -22.20 -1.62
N ILE A 59 -15.21 -22.03 -0.93
CA ILE A 59 -15.94 -20.74 -0.88
C ILE A 59 -15.07 -19.64 -0.27
N ILE A 60 -14.40 -19.90 0.85
CA ILE A 60 -13.53 -18.91 1.50
C ILE A 60 -12.39 -18.50 0.54
N ILE A 61 -11.75 -19.47 -0.11
CA ILE A 61 -10.69 -19.21 -1.10
C ILE A 61 -11.22 -18.37 -2.27
N LEU A 62 -12.41 -18.68 -2.80
CA LEU A 62 -13.02 -17.92 -3.89
C LEU A 62 -13.35 -16.47 -3.48
N VAL A 63 -13.84 -16.26 -2.26
CA VAL A 63 -14.10 -14.91 -1.74
C VAL A 63 -12.80 -14.11 -1.62
N ILE A 64 -11.75 -14.71 -1.04
CA ILE A 64 -10.43 -14.07 -0.93
C ILE A 64 -9.89 -13.77 -2.32
N TRP A 65 -9.98 -14.72 -3.25
CA TRP A 65 -9.53 -14.54 -4.62
C TRP A 65 -10.28 -13.41 -5.33
N GLY A 66 -11.59 -13.30 -5.15
CA GLY A 66 -12.39 -12.20 -5.69
C GLY A 66 -12.02 -10.84 -5.09
N LEU A 67 -11.80 -10.78 -3.78
CA LEU A 67 -11.37 -9.56 -3.08
C LEU A 67 -9.96 -9.12 -3.50
N GLU A 68 -9.03 -10.06 -3.64
CA GLU A 68 -7.66 -9.80 -4.11
C GLU A 68 -7.64 -9.41 -5.59
N THR A 69 -8.51 -10.03 -6.40
CA THR A 69 -8.66 -9.74 -7.84
C THR A 69 -9.31 -8.37 -8.09
N SER A 70 -9.84 -7.70 -7.06
CA SER A 70 -10.20 -6.28 -7.10
C SER A 70 -8.97 -5.35 -7.22
N ARG A 71 -7.95 -5.76 -8.00
CA ARG A 71 -6.86 -4.99 -8.59
C ARG A 71 -7.32 -4.00 -9.67
N TRP A 72 -8.63 -3.78 -9.81
CA TRP A 72 -9.18 -2.72 -10.67
C TRP A 72 -9.10 -1.33 -10.03
N LEU A 73 -8.18 -1.15 -9.09
CA LEU A 73 -7.68 0.16 -8.71
C LEU A 73 -6.43 0.38 -9.54
N LYS A 74 -6.58 1.10 -10.65
CA LYS A 74 -5.46 1.60 -11.46
C LYS A 74 -4.36 2.05 -10.51
N HIS A 75 -3.19 1.41 -10.58
CA HIS A 75 -2.04 1.76 -9.76
C HIS A 75 -1.56 3.16 -10.17
N THR A 76 -2.22 4.21 -9.68
CA THR A 76 -1.73 5.58 -9.80
C THR A 76 -0.58 5.70 -8.82
N SER A 77 0.61 5.41 -9.32
CA SER A 77 1.85 5.62 -8.57
C SER A 77 2.02 7.12 -8.35
N SER A 78 2.57 7.50 -7.20
CA SER A 78 2.87 8.91 -6.95
C SER A 78 4.37 9.11 -6.78
N LYS A 79 4.85 10.31 -7.10
CA LYS A 79 6.24 10.68 -6.90
C LYS A 79 6.31 12.12 -6.43
N MET A 80 7.06 12.35 -5.36
CA MET A 80 7.34 13.69 -4.88
C MET A 80 8.55 14.24 -5.63
N VAL A 81 8.36 15.39 -6.27
CA VAL A 81 9.39 16.09 -7.05
C VAL A 81 9.62 17.46 -6.41
N LEU A 82 10.89 17.78 -6.15
CA LEU A 82 11.29 19.13 -5.80
C LEU A 82 11.43 19.93 -7.09
N TYR A 83 10.58 20.93 -7.25
CA TYR A 83 10.49 21.74 -8.45
C TYR A 83 11.09 23.12 -8.23
N ASP A 84 11.84 23.60 -9.22
CA ASP A 84 12.70 24.78 -9.16
C ASP A 84 12.10 26.02 -9.85
N ARG A 85 11.00 25.89 -10.59
CA ARG A 85 10.38 27.01 -11.31
C ARG A 85 9.03 27.39 -10.72
N ILE A 86 9.05 28.19 -9.64
CA ILE A 86 7.82 28.64 -8.99
C ILE A 86 6.83 29.37 -9.93
N GLN A 87 7.32 30.05 -10.98
CA GLN A 87 6.42 30.81 -11.87
C GLN A 87 5.45 29.94 -12.69
N LEU A 88 5.69 28.62 -12.77
CA LEU A 88 4.86 27.65 -13.50
C LEU A 88 3.81 26.97 -12.60
N ILE A 89 3.82 27.26 -11.29
CA ILE A 89 2.92 26.65 -10.29
C ILE A 89 1.54 27.31 -10.30
N LEU A 90 1.41 28.47 -10.96
CA LEU A 90 0.13 29.17 -11.05
C LEU A 90 -0.91 28.29 -11.76
N PRO A 91 -2.18 28.32 -11.32
CA PRO A 91 -3.24 27.50 -11.90
C PRO A 91 -3.45 27.75 -13.40
N GLU A 92 -3.13 28.95 -13.88
CA GLU A 92 -3.22 29.31 -15.30
C GLU A 92 -2.16 28.62 -16.17
N LYS A 93 -1.05 28.17 -15.57
CA LYS A 93 0.09 27.56 -16.26
C LYS A 93 0.24 26.06 -16.01
N GLU A 94 -0.81 25.43 -15.47
CA GLU A 94 -0.90 23.98 -15.30
C GLU A 94 -0.46 23.18 -16.55
N PRO A 95 -0.87 23.51 -17.79
CA PRO A 95 -0.45 22.74 -18.96
C PRO A 95 1.05 22.86 -19.26
N GLU A 96 1.66 24.02 -19.00
CA GLU A 96 3.10 24.24 -19.17
C GLU A 96 3.90 23.47 -18.11
N LEU A 97 3.40 23.45 -16.88
CA LEU A 97 3.98 22.69 -15.76
C LEU A 97 3.98 21.18 -16.04
N ILE A 98 2.85 20.65 -16.50
CA ILE A 98 2.73 19.22 -16.86
C ILE A 98 3.69 18.89 -18.01
N ALA A 99 3.81 19.76 -19.03
CA ALA A 99 4.72 19.54 -20.14
C ALA A 99 6.20 19.54 -19.70
N ASP A 100 6.61 20.48 -18.84
CA ASP A 100 7.98 20.53 -18.30
C ASP A 100 8.28 19.30 -17.43
N LEU A 101 7.35 18.93 -16.53
CA LEU A 101 7.50 17.75 -15.68
C LEU A 101 7.55 16.46 -16.51
N LYS A 102 6.69 16.30 -17.53
CA LYS A 102 6.71 15.14 -18.44
C LYS A 102 8.02 15.07 -19.22
N LYS A 103 8.54 16.20 -19.69
CA LYS A 103 9.83 16.28 -20.40
C LYS A 103 11.02 15.91 -19.50
N ARG A 104 11.02 16.34 -18.24
CA ARG A 104 12.13 16.08 -17.31
C ARG A 104 12.08 14.69 -16.68
N THR A 105 10.89 14.20 -16.36
CA THR A 105 10.71 12.91 -15.68
C THR A 105 10.54 11.74 -16.65
N GLY A 106 10.13 12.01 -17.89
CA GLY A 106 9.77 10.98 -18.86
C GLY A 106 8.51 10.19 -18.50
N LEU A 107 7.78 10.59 -17.44
CA LEU A 107 6.59 9.92 -16.96
C LEU A 107 5.33 10.52 -17.58
N ASP A 108 4.31 9.68 -17.81
CA ASP A 108 3.01 10.17 -18.22
C ASP A 108 2.18 10.62 -17.01
N ILE A 109 2.07 11.92 -16.84
CA ILE A 109 1.49 12.56 -15.66
C ILE A 109 -0.02 12.64 -15.82
N LEU A 110 -0.75 11.99 -14.92
CA LEU A 110 -2.22 12.00 -14.88
C LEU A 110 -2.76 13.16 -14.07
N ARG A 111 -2.09 13.48 -12.95
CA ARG A 111 -2.52 14.51 -12.01
C ARG A 111 -1.32 15.08 -11.27
N ILE A 112 -1.39 16.36 -10.94
CA ILE A 112 -0.43 17.02 -10.07
C ILE A 112 -1.13 17.59 -8.83
N GLU A 113 -0.41 17.61 -7.71
CA GLU A 113 -0.84 18.19 -6.45
C GLU A 113 0.32 19.03 -5.91
N ILE A 114 0.07 20.32 -5.76
CA ILE A 114 1.07 21.28 -5.27
C ILE A 114 1.05 21.20 -3.75
N GLY A 115 2.19 20.83 -3.18
CA GLY A 115 2.41 20.75 -1.75
C GLY A 115 3.00 22.03 -1.18
N HIS A 116 4.02 21.89 -0.34
CA HIS A 116 4.69 23.02 0.29
C HIS A 116 5.44 23.89 -0.74
N ILE A 117 5.33 25.21 -0.60
CA ILE A 117 6.03 26.20 -1.44
C ILE A 117 6.96 27.00 -0.53
N ASP A 118 8.24 27.04 -0.88
CA ASP A 118 9.24 27.88 -0.23
C ASP A 118 9.62 29.02 -1.19
N PHE A 119 8.99 30.18 -0.97
CA PHE A 119 9.26 31.41 -1.74
C PHE A 119 10.63 32.01 -1.48
N SER A 120 11.33 31.63 -0.39
CA SER A 120 12.67 32.16 -0.11
C SER A 120 13.74 31.46 -0.94
N ARG A 121 13.50 30.18 -1.28
CA ARG A 121 14.42 29.34 -2.06
C ARG A 121 13.97 29.12 -3.50
N ASP A 122 12.85 29.74 -3.91
CA ASP A 122 12.20 29.52 -5.20
C ASP A 122 11.97 28.03 -5.54
N ILE A 123 11.60 27.24 -4.54
CA ILE A 123 11.30 25.80 -4.70
C ILE A 123 9.88 25.47 -4.26
N ALA A 124 9.29 24.46 -4.90
CA ALA A 124 8.05 23.88 -4.46
C ALA A 124 8.06 22.36 -4.52
N PHE A 125 7.35 21.76 -3.58
CA PHE A 125 7.11 20.34 -3.56
C PHE A 125 5.88 20.03 -4.39
N ILE A 126 6.04 19.21 -5.42
CA ILE A 126 4.95 18.80 -6.29
C ILE A 126 4.83 17.29 -6.18
N LYS A 127 3.63 16.81 -5.86
CA LYS A 127 3.28 15.39 -5.91
C LYS A 127 2.66 15.09 -7.27
N VAL A 128 3.30 14.21 -8.01
CA VAL A 128 2.96 13.85 -9.38
C VAL A 128 2.38 12.44 -9.38
N TYR A 129 1.17 12.27 -9.90
CA TYR A 129 0.52 10.97 -10.08
C TYR A 129 0.72 10.53 -11.53
N TYR A 130 1.19 9.30 -11.74
CA TYR A 130 1.48 8.76 -13.06
C TYR A 130 1.06 7.29 -13.15
N GLU A 131 0.81 6.82 -14.37
CA GLU A 131 0.57 5.41 -14.64
C GLU A 131 1.92 4.69 -14.75
N SER A 132 2.14 3.70 -13.88
CA SER A 132 3.32 2.84 -13.94
C SER A 132 2.88 1.44 -14.32
N ASP A 133 3.35 0.93 -15.46
CA ASP A 133 3.19 -0.48 -15.84
C ASP A 133 3.99 -1.42 -14.94
N ARG A 134 4.94 -0.88 -14.17
CA ARG A 134 5.70 -1.66 -13.19
C ARG A 134 5.04 -1.53 -11.84
N GLU A 135 4.75 -2.68 -11.23
CA GLU A 135 4.35 -2.87 -9.84
C GLU A 135 5.50 -2.51 -8.85
N ASP A 136 6.31 -1.52 -9.22
CA ASP A 136 7.40 -1.00 -8.42
C ASP A 136 6.76 -0.13 -7.34
N MET A 137 6.54 -0.76 -6.17
CA MET A 137 6.13 -0.10 -4.94
C MET A 137 7.24 0.89 -4.56
N ASN A 138 7.20 2.11 -5.10
CA ASN A 138 8.19 3.13 -4.81
C ASN A 138 8.16 3.39 -3.30
N THR A 139 9.23 3.06 -2.60
CA THR A 139 9.34 3.19 -1.14
C THR A 139 9.16 4.65 -0.67
N VAL A 140 9.23 5.61 -1.61
CA VAL A 140 9.04 7.05 -1.40
C VAL A 140 7.56 7.48 -1.43
N ASP A 141 6.62 6.63 -1.87
CA ASP A 141 5.18 6.95 -1.89
C ASP A 141 4.63 7.30 -0.48
N ASN A 142 5.25 6.75 0.57
CA ASN A 142 4.88 7.01 1.96
C ASN A 142 5.66 8.15 2.61
N VAL A 143 6.62 8.77 1.92
CA VAL A 143 7.42 9.87 2.45
C VAL A 143 6.66 11.18 2.24
N THR A 144 5.79 11.52 3.20
CA THR A 144 5.05 12.81 3.20
C THR A 144 5.89 13.99 3.71
N ARG A 145 7.09 13.72 4.24
CA ARG A 145 8.05 14.73 4.70
C ARG A 145 9.47 14.30 4.35
N PHE A 146 10.19 15.13 3.60
CA PHE A 146 11.63 14.98 3.45
C PHE A 146 12.35 15.26 4.78
N PRO A 147 13.49 14.59 5.05
CA PRO A 147 14.31 14.92 6.22
C PRO A 147 14.65 16.41 6.18
N LYS A 148 14.44 17.09 7.31
CA LYS A 148 14.89 18.48 7.48
C LYS A 148 16.39 18.49 7.18
N TRP A 149 16.79 19.23 6.15
CA TRP A 149 18.19 19.62 6.03
C TRP A 149 18.53 20.41 7.28
N SER A 150 19.29 19.78 8.19
CA SER A 150 19.95 20.49 9.27
C SER A 150 20.98 21.37 8.57
N ASN A 151 20.72 22.67 8.53
CA ASN A 151 21.77 23.63 8.22
C ASN A 151 22.74 23.58 9.40
N GLU A 152 23.85 22.86 9.24
CA GLU A 152 25.11 23.24 9.90
C GLU A 152 25.75 24.37 9.10
#